data_AF-A0A7Y5JM72-F1
#
_entry.id   AF-A0A7Y5JM72-F1
#
_cell.length_a   1.000
_cell.length_b   1.000
_cell.length_c   1.000
_cell.angle_alpha   90.00
_cell.angle_beta   90.00
_cell.angle_gamma   90.00
#
_symmetry.space_group_name_H-M   'P 1'
#
loop_
_entity.id
_entity.type
_entity.pdbx_description
1 polymer ?
#
loop_
_entity_poly.entity_id
_entity_poly.type
_entity_poly.pdbx_seq_one_letter_code
_entity_poly.pdbx_strand_id
1 'polypeptide(L)'
;MTRTTYLILLLTCFAASHIAFAEDGFVYLKPSTFDQSTKLTVAGKSRTYFVIERDAQVSAIVEGPSQLKVMSRLELPNPTAQPDYTLEVQIEGSKRPRTIHHTSKISEKAESGASFVGVLRSKVIDIPAGKHNVIIKLPEGSSDKVYIRLSLKTNEFTGGTAVVAMTPFEYTSEVELVSDEVIYPYYRIGSNDRAVLKLVGPATLKVLSRIEFSPEMKGSQKWKVQVLEDGRVKKNYSMTAGSSDVIQYKNPSPFLPSRAETFFVEIPDGEHIYEFRMVDDRRTSILRFLLPKTELEGEPR
;
A
#
# COMPACT_ATOMS: atom_id res chain seq x y z
N MET A 1 -79.16 -5.58 -8.11
CA MET A 1 -78.07 -6.55 -7.86
C MET A 1 -76.95 -6.27 -8.87
N THR A 2 -75.95 -5.52 -8.47
CA THR A 2 -74.76 -5.19 -9.29
C THR A 2 -73.56 -5.27 -8.36
N ARG A 3 -72.73 -6.31 -8.54
CA ARG A 3 -71.46 -6.50 -7.82
C ARG A 3 -70.34 -6.00 -8.72
N THR A 4 -69.70 -4.91 -8.32
CA THR A 4 -68.49 -4.39 -8.96
C THR A 4 -67.28 -4.96 -8.23
N THR A 5 -66.48 -5.76 -8.94
CA THR A 5 -65.29 -6.43 -8.44
C THR A 5 -64.11 -5.45 -8.44
N TYR A 6 -63.49 -5.24 -7.27
CA TYR A 6 -62.27 -4.44 -7.14
C TYR A 6 -61.04 -5.26 -7.56
N LEU A 7 -60.31 -4.75 -8.57
CA LEU A 7 -59.00 -5.27 -8.99
C LEU A 7 -57.93 -4.55 -8.16
N ILE A 8 -57.32 -5.23 -7.20
CA ILE A 8 -56.21 -4.73 -6.38
C ILE A 8 -54.92 -4.85 -7.21
N LEU A 9 -54.40 -3.70 -7.67
CA LEU A 9 -53.10 -3.60 -8.33
C LEU A 9 -52.01 -3.55 -7.25
N LEU A 10 -51.34 -4.68 -7.03
CA LEU A 10 -50.24 -4.81 -6.06
C LEU A 10 -48.95 -4.30 -6.72
N LEU A 11 -48.63 -3.03 -6.50
CA LEU A 11 -47.41 -2.39 -6.99
C LEU A 11 -46.23 -2.79 -6.10
N THR A 12 -45.48 -3.82 -6.48
CA THR A 12 -44.24 -4.22 -5.81
C THR A 12 -43.12 -3.26 -6.19
N CYS A 13 -42.86 -2.27 -5.34
CA CYS A 13 -41.63 -1.48 -5.38
C CYS A 13 -40.42 -2.37 -5.04
N PHE A 14 -39.74 -2.89 -6.07
CA PHE A 14 -38.37 -3.37 -5.93
C PHE A 14 -37.46 -2.16 -5.67
N ALA A 15 -37.21 -1.86 -4.41
CA ALA A 15 -36.12 -0.98 -4.00
C ALA A 15 -34.81 -1.73 -4.29
N ALA A 16 -34.21 -1.48 -5.46
CA ALA A 16 -32.86 -1.88 -5.75
C ALA A 16 -31.93 -1.10 -4.80
N SER A 17 -31.54 -1.74 -3.70
CA SER A 17 -30.48 -1.27 -2.84
C SER A 17 -29.18 -1.27 -3.65
N HIS A 18 -28.78 -0.07 -4.08
CA HIS A 18 -27.44 0.13 -4.61
C HIS A 18 -26.44 -0.17 -3.50
N ILE A 19 -25.88 -1.38 -3.53
CA ILE A 19 -24.65 -1.69 -2.79
C ILE A 19 -23.58 -0.77 -3.38
N ALA A 20 -23.34 0.36 -2.70
CA ALA A 20 -22.14 1.13 -2.92
C ALA A 20 -20.98 0.23 -2.50
N PHE A 21 -20.27 -0.32 -3.48
CA PHE A 21 -18.95 -0.91 -3.23
C PHE A 21 -18.11 0.14 -2.50
N ALA A 22 -17.87 -0.08 -1.21
CA ALA A 22 -16.96 0.73 -0.44
C ALA A 22 -15.57 0.60 -1.08
N GLU A 23 -15.00 1.70 -1.56
CA GLU A 23 -13.59 1.74 -1.97
C GLU A 23 -12.73 1.47 -0.74
N ASP A 24 -12.05 0.31 -0.65
CA ASP A 24 -10.89 -0.12 0.17
C ASP A 24 -10.36 0.77 1.34
N GLY A 25 -11.18 1.56 2.04
CA GLY A 25 -10.78 2.52 3.07
C GLY A 25 -10.13 3.83 2.56
N PHE A 26 -10.17 4.13 1.26
CA PHE A 26 -9.60 5.38 0.72
C PHE A 26 -10.60 6.54 0.80
N VAL A 27 -10.19 7.67 1.38
CA VAL A 27 -11.00 8.89 1.50
C VAL A 27 -10.51 9.94 0.52
N TYR A 28 -11.42 10.66 -0.13
CA TYR A 28 -11.04 11.73 -1.06
C TYR A 28 -10.14 12.78 -0.41
N LEU A 29 -9.03 13.09 -1.08
CA LEU A 29 -8.09 14.12 -0.68
C LEU A 29 -8.17 15.27 -1.68
N LYS A 30 -8.54 16.47 -1.19
CA LYS A 30 -8.42 17.69 -1.98
C LYS A 30 -6.95 18.16 -1.93
N PRO A 31 -6.30 18.44 -3.07
CA PRO A 31 -4.98 19.03 -3.08
C PRO A 31 -4.96 20.40 -2.40
N SER A 32 -3.83 20.74 -1.78
CA SER A 32 -3.58 22.04 -1.16
C SER A 32 -3.33 23.12 -2.21
N THR A 33 -2.68 22.76 -3.32
CA THR A 33 -2.37 23.67 -4.42
C THR A 33 -2.70 23.00 -5.75
N PHE A 34 -3.35 23.73 -6.65
CA PHE A 34 -3.67 23.31 -8.01
C PHE A 34 -4.03 24.54 -8.84
N ASP A 35 -3.74 24.51 -10.13
CA ASP A 35 -4.01 25.65 -11.01
C ASP A 35 -5.46 25.64 -11.50
N GLN A 36 -5.93 24.46 -11.92
CA GLN A 36 -7.28 24.28 -12.44
C GLN A 36 -7.93 23.01 -11.91
N SER A 37 -9.25 23.06 -11.76
CA SER A 37 -10.10 21.88 -11.55
C SER A 37 -11.22 21.83 -12.57
N THR A 38 -11.72 20.62 -12.85
CA THR A 38 -12.83 20.38 -13.75
C THR A 38 -13.76 19.29 -13.20
N LYS A 39 -14.97 19.20 -13.76
CA LYS A 39 -15.94 18.13 -13.47
C LYS A 39 -15.96 17.15 -14.63
N LEU A 40 -15.73 15.88 -14.33
CA LEU A 40 -15.96 14.78 -15.26
C LEU A 40 -17.22 14.04 -14.84
N THR A 41 -18.04 13.65 -15.82
CA THR A 41 -19.16 12.75 -15.58
C THR A 41 -18.64 11.32 -15.67
N VAL A 42 -18.64 10.60 -14.56
CA VAL A 42 -18.13 9.22 -14.46
C VAL A 42 -19.26 8.30 -14.03
N ALA A 43 -19.71 7.42 -14.93
CA ALA A 43 -20.86 6.53 -14.74
C ALA A 43 -22.09 7.30 -14.23
N GLY A 44 -22.42 8.42 -14.90
CA GLY A 44 -23.54 9.31 -14.55
C GLY A 44 -23.32 10.18 -13.31
N LYS A 45 -22.18 10.08 -12.61
CA LYS A 45 -21.89 10.88 -11.41
C LYS A 45 -20.86 11.96 -11.72
N SER A 46 -21.17 13.21 -11.38
CA SER A 46 -20.21 14.31 -11.48
C SER A 46 -19.10 14.17 -10.43
N ARG A 47 -17.84 14.16 -10.87
CA ARG A 47 -16.66 14.03 -10.02
C ARG A 47 -15.67 15.16 -10.32
N THR A 48 -15.17 15.82 -9.28
CA THR A 48 -14.07 16.80 -9.43
C THR A 48 -12.75 16.09 -9.70
N TYR A 49 -12.04 16.57 -10.71
CA TYR A 49 -10.65 16.27 -11.02
C TYR A 49 -9.85 17.57 -11.08
N PHE A 50 -8.55 17.47 -10.84
CA PHE A 50 -7.58 18.56 -10.94
C PHE A 50 -6.80 18.37 -12.24
N VAL A 51 -6.56 19.46 -12.95
CA VAL A 51 -5.91 19.41 -14.26
C VAL A 51 -4.41 19.58 -14.07
N ILE A 52 -3.63 18.67 -14.66
CA ILE A 52 -2.20 18.84 -14.86
C ILE A 52 -1.96 18.91 -16.37
N GLU A 53 -1.41 20.02 -16.82
CA GLU A 53 -0.92 20.26 -18.17
C GLU A 53 0.50 20.83 -18.10
N ARG A 54 1.06 21.27 -19.23
CA ARG A 54 2.42 21.81 -19.27
C ARG A 54 2.63 22.88 -18.19
N ASP A 55 3.72 22.74 -17.44
CA ASP A 55 4.15 23.62 -16.34
C ASP A 55 3.22 23.68 -15.12
N ALA A 56 2.03 23.07 -15.19
CA ALA A 56 1.11 22.98 -14.07
C ALA A 56 1.49 21.84 -13.10
N GLN A 57 1.12 22.02 -11.83
CA GLN A 57 1.31 20.99 -10.82
C GLN A 57 0.13 20.91 -9.85
N VAL A 58 -0.02 19.75 -9.24
CA VAL A 58 -0.95 19.53 -8.12
C VAL A 58 -0.13 19.17 -6.90
N SER A 59 -0.31 19.90 -5.81
CA SER A 59 0.36 19.63 -4.54
C SER A 59 -0.63 19.29 -3.45
N ALA A 60 -0.30 18.35 -2.57
CA ALA A 60 -1.09 17.98 -1.42
C ALA A 60 -0.21 17.83 -0.18
N ILE A 61 -0.64 18.44 0.92
CA ILE A 61 -0.06 18.16 2.24
C ILE A 61 -0.66 16.87 2.76
N VAL A 62 0.20 15.90 3.07
CA VAL A 62 -0.19 14.57 3.52
C VAL A 62 0.54 14.23 4.81
N GLU A 63 -0.21 13.84 5.82
CA GLU A 63 0.33 13.23 7.03
C GLU A 63 0.52 11.73 6.79
N GLY A 64 1.70 11.23 7.10
CA GLY A 64 2.00 9.80 7.10
C GLY A 64 2.40 9.30 8.49
N PRO A 65 2.46 7.97 8.67
CA PRO A 65 2.37 6.95 7.61
C PRO A 65 0.97 6.74 7.07
N SER A 66 0.86 6.79 5.75
CA SER A 66 -0.41 6.68 5.02
C SER A 66 -0.16 6.19 3.59
N GLN A 67 -1.24 5.89 2.88
CA GLN A 67 -1.20 5.49 1.47
C GLN A 67 -1.93 6.54 0.64
N LEU A 68 -1.20 7.20 -0.25
CA LEU A 68 -1.75 8.13 -1.23
C LEU A 68 -2.07 7.37 -2.51
N LYS A 69 -3.34 7.32 -2.89
CA LYS A 69 -3.79 6.82 -4.20
C LYS A 69 -3.89 8.01 -5.16
N VAL A 70 -3.01 8.00 -6.16
CA VAL A 70 -3.05 8.92 -7.30
C VAL A 70 -3.90 8.26 -8.37
N MET A 71 -5.03 8.88 -8.72
CA MET A 71 -5.91 8.44 -9.80
C MET A 71 -5.79 9.41 -10.96
N SER A 72 -5.61 8.90 -12.17
CA SER A 72 -5.38 9.71 -13.36
C SER A 72 -6.22 9.24 -14.55
N ARG A 73 -6.61 10.20 -15.40
CA ARG A 73 -7.20 9.98 -16.71
C ARG A 73 -6.58 10.96 -17.69
N LEU A 74 -6.13 10.47 -18.83
CA LEU A 74 -5.59 11.32 -19.89
C LEU A 74 -6.71 11.92 -20.74
N GLU A 75 -6.61 13.19 -21.12
CA GLU A 75 -7.40 13.76 -22.22
C GLU A 75 -6.87 13.23 -23.56
N LEU A 76 -7.75 12.63 -24.35
CA LEU A 76 -7.38 12.01 -25.62
C LEU A 76 -7.68 12.97 -26.79
N PRO A 77 -6.80 13.03 -27.80
CA PRO A 77 -7.03 13.86 -28.98
C PRO A 77 -8.19 13.35 -29.85
N ASN A 78 -8.46 12.04 -29.82
CA ASN A 78 -9.53 11.38 -30.57
C ASN A 78 -9.92 10.05 -29.88
N PRO A 79 -11.06 9.43 -30.20
CA PRO A 79 -11.56 8.26 -29.48
C PRO A 79 -10.80 6.96 -29.77
N THR A 80 -9.99 6.92 -30.85
CA THR A 80 -9.20 5.73 -31.21
C THR A 80 -7.76 5.78 -30.70
N ALA A 81 -7.32 6.93 -30.18
CA ALA A 81 -5.99 7.14 -29.65
C ALA A 81 -5.72 6.25 -28.43
N GLN A 82 -4.53 5.64 -28.41
CA GLN A 82 -4.04 4.84 -27.29
C GLN A 82 -2.63 5.28 -26.85
N PRO A 83 -2.44 6.56 -26.50
CA PRO A 83 -1.13 7.06 -26.11
C PRO A 83 -0.75 6.59 -24.71
N ASP A 84 0.55 6.58 -24.47
CA ASP A 84 1.12 6.46 -23.13
C ASP A 84 1.32 7.84 -22.53
N TYR A 85 1.23 7.92 -21.20
CA TYR A 85 1.54 9.14 -20.46
C TYR A 85 2.25 8.79 -19.16
N THR A 86 2.95 9.79 -18.63
CA THR A 86 3.78 9.64 -17.44
C THR A 86 3.45 10.74 -16.44
N LEU A 87 3.45 10.39 -15.16
CA LEU A 87 3.39 11.34 -14.05
C LEU A 87 4.65 11.23 -13.20
N GLU A 88 5.13 12.36 -12.71
CA GLU A 88 6.18 12.44 -11.71
C GLU A 88 5.55 12.82 -10.37
N VAL A 89 5.88 12.05 -9.33
CA VAL A 89 5.44 12.29 -7.95
C VAL A 89 6.66 12.52 -7.07
N GLN A 90 6.85 13.76 -6.64
CA GLN A 90 7.89 14.15 -5.71
C GLN A 90 7.30 14.20 -4.29
N ILE A 91 7.93 13.49 -3.36
CA ILE A 91 7.61 13.59 -1.93
C ILE A 91 8.69 14.48 -1.30
N GLU A 92 8.30 15.43 -0.47
CA GLU A 92 9.26 16.24 0.29
C GLU A 92 10.27 15.36 1.04
N GLY A 93 11.55 15.70 0.94
CA GLY A 93 12.65 14.91 1.53
C GLY A 93 13.06 13.66 0.76
N SER A 94 12.37 13.23 -0.31
CA SER A 94 12.83 12.12 -1.16
C SER A 94 13.89 12.57 -2.17
N LYS A 95 14.99 11.81 -2.32
CA LYS A 95 16.12 12.17 -3.21
C LYS A 95 15.74 12.27 -4.69
N ARG A 96 14.74 11.52 -5.13
CA ARG A 96 14.27 11.47 -6.52
C ARG A 96 12.74 11.39 -6.58
N PRO A 97 12.11 11.89 -7.65
CA PRO A 97 10.69 11.69 -7.88
C PRO A 97 10.40 10.23 -8.25
N ARG A 98 9.19 9.77 -7.92
CA ARG A 98 8.66 8.49 -8.38
C ARG A 98 7.96 8.69 -9.73
N THR A 99 8.32 7.88 -10.71
CA THR A 99 7.71 7.92 -12.05
C THR A 99 6.59 6.90 -12.17
N ILE A 100 5.43 7.31 -12.68
CA ILE A 100 4.26 6.47 -12.91
C ILE A 100 3.96 6.45 -14.40
N HIS A 101 4.18 5.31 -15.04
CA HIS A 101 3.88 5.11 -16.45
C HIS A 101 2.53 4.42 -16.64
N HIS A 102 1.73 4.94 -17.57
CA HIS A 102 0.41 4.43 -17.87
C HIS A 102 0.13 4.43 -19.37
N THR A 103 -0.45 3.33 -19.86
CA THR A 103 -1.05 3.29 -21.19
C THR A 103 -2.50 3.76 -21.11
N SER A 104 -2.97 4.53 -22.08
CA SER A 104 -4.33 5.05 -22.12
C SER A 104 -5.13 4.50 -23.31
N LYS A 105 -6.46 4.55 -23.15
CA LYS A 105 -7.46 4.33 -24.21
C LYS A 105 -8.75 5.01 -23.78
N ILE A 106 -9.69 5.25 -24.70
CA ILE A 106 -10.96 5.89 -24.37
C ILE A 106 -11.73 5.15 -23.26
N SER A 107 -12.36 5.90 -22.36
CA SER A 107 -13.25 5.37 -21.34
C SER A 107 -14.69 5.39 -21.82
N GLU A 108 -15.35 4.23 -21.80
CA GLU A 108 -16.80 4.12 -22.03
C GLU A 108 -17.65 4.66 -20.86
N LYS A 109 -17.00 5.01 -19.75
CA LYS A 109 -17.66 5.36 -18.48
C LYS A 109 -17.37 6.79 -18.05
N ALA A 110 -16.50 7.51 -18.74
CA ALA A 110 -16.10 8.84 -18.34
C ALA A 110 -16.15 9.77 -19.53
N GLU A 111 -16.81 10.89 -19.34
CA GLU A 111 -17.01 11.90 -20.36
C GLU A 111 -16.63 13.26 -19.78
N SER A 112 -16.00 14.07 -20.62
CA SER A 112 -15.93 15.51 -20.42
C SER A 112 -16.90 16.16 -21.41
N GLY A 113 -17.43 17.34 -21.08
CA GLY A 113 -18.32 18.05 -21.99
C GLY A 113 -17.65 18.57 -23.27
N ALA A 114 -16.32 18.42 -23.43
CA ALA A 114 -15.55 19.04 -24.50
C ALA A 114 -14.50 18.12 -25.16
N SER A 115 -14.16 16.98 -24.56
CA SER A 115 -13.01 16.16 -24.96
C SER A 115 -13.19 14.69 -24.61
N PHE A 116 -12.42 13.84 -25.28
CA PHE A 116 -12.40 12.41 -25.01
C PHE A 116 -11.58 12.11 -23.77
N VAL A 117 -12.10 11.26 -22.86
CA VAL A 117 -11.46 10.96 -21.58
C VAL A 117 -10.98 9.52 -21.55
N GLY A 118 -9.72 9.34 -21.17
CA GLY A 118 -9.10 8.04 -21.01
C GLY A 118 -9.63 7.24 -19.82
N VAL A 119 -9.41 5.92 -19.85
CA VAL A 119 -9.72 5.02 -18.74
C VAL A 119 -9.02 5.44 -17.44
N LEU A 120 -9.65 5.15 -16.30
CA LEU A 120 -9.05 5.41 -14.99
C LEU A 120 -7.80 4.56 -14.82
N ARG A 121 -6.69 5.21 -14.49
CA ARG A 121 -5.49 4.57 -13.98
C ARG A 121 -5.26 5.01 -12.55
N SER A 122 -4.58 4.18 -11.79
CA SER A 122 -4.24 4.54 -10.41
C SER A 122 -2.95 3.89 -9.98
N LYS A 123 -2.25 4.57 -9.06
CA LYS A 123 -1.09 4.05 -8.35
C LYS A 123 -1.23 4.41 -6.88
N VAL A 124 -0.95 3.44 -6.00
CA VAL A 124 -0.83 3.67 -4.57
C VAL A 124 0.64 3.90 -4.23
N ILE A 125 0.88 4.92 -3.41
CA ILE A 125 2.18 5.43 -3.00
C ILE A 125 2.19 5.46 -1.48
N ASP A 126 3.10 4.71 -0.86
CA ASP A 126 3.30 4.81 0.59
C ASP A 126 3.96 6.15 0.92
N ILE A 127 3.36 6.87 1.88
CA ILE A 127 3.85 8.12 2.45
C ILE A 127 4.54 7.80 3.77
N PRO A 128 5.81 8.19 3.95
CA PRO A 128 6.54 7.93 5.19
C PRO A 128 5.97 8.75 6.35
N ALA A 129 6.42 8.46 7.57
CA ALA A 129 5.99 9.17 8.76
C ALA A 129 6.29 10.68 8.68
N GLY A 130 5.39 11.48 9.25
CA GLY A 130 5.48 12.94 9.30
C GLY A 130 4.63 13.65 8.26
N LYS A 131 4.73 14.97 8.25
CA LYS A 131 4.02 15.86 7.34
C LYS A 131 4.85 16.08 6.08
N HIS A 132 4.27 15.75 4.93
CA HIS A 132 4.96 15.85 3.63
C HIS A 132 4.17 16.69 2.66
N ASN A 133 4.85 17.59 1.94
CA ASN A 133 4.32 18.13 0.70
C ASN A 133 4.56 17.13 -0.45
N VAL A 134 3.49 16.64 -1.07
CA VAL A 134 3.56 15.76 -2.24
C VAL A 134 3.20 16.56 -3.49
N ILE A 135 4.11 16.63 -4.46
CA ILE A 135 3.93 17.35 -5.72
C ILE A 135 3.79 16.34 -6.85
N ILE A 136 2.75 16.51 -7.67
CA ILE A 136 2.48 15.70 -8.85
C ILE A 136 2.50 16.62 -10.06
N LYS A 137 3.28 16.24 -11.08
CA LYS A 137 3.43 16.99 -12.33
C LYS A 137 3.66 16.05 -13.52
N LEU A 138 3.66 16.61 -14.71
CA LEU A 138 4.14 15.92 -15.91
C LEU A 138 5.67 16.03 -16.01
N PRO A 139 6.35 15.07 -16.66
CA PRO A 139 7.74 15.24 -17.05
C PRO A 139 7.93 16.48 -17.94
N GLU A 140 9.12 17.06 -17.88
CA GLU A 140 9.49 18.21 -18.71
C GLU A 140 9.28 17.90 -20.20
N GLY A 141 8.71 18.86 -20.94
CA GLY A 141 8.42 18.73 -22.36
C GLY A 141 7.13 17.99 -22.71
N SER A 142 6.43 17.40 -21.74
CA SER A 142 5.10 16.82 -22.00
C SER A 142 4.10 17.90 -22.46
N SER A 143 3.26 17.52 -23.43
CA SER A 143 2.09 18.28 -23.87
C SER A 143 0.78 17.62 -23.47
N ASP A 144 0.83 16.60 -22.60
CA ASP A 144 -0.36 15.90 -22.15
C ASP A 144 -1.22 16.79 -21.27
N LYS A 145 -2.52 16.50 -21.25
CA LYS A 145 -3.45 17.05 -20.27
C LYS A 145 -4.06 15.90 -19.47
N VAL A 146 -3.79 15.87 -18.17
CA VAL A 146 -4.16 14.77 -17.30
C VAL A 146 -5.10 15.25 -16.20
N TYR A 147 -6.20 14.54 -16.04
CA TYR A 147 -7.16 14.73 -14.96
C TYR A 147 -6.78 13.85 -13.77
N ILE A 148 -6.48 14.48 -12.65
CA ILE A 148 -6.00 13.83 -11.43
C ILE A 148 -7.03 13.92 -10.31
N ARG A 149 -7.18 12.84 -9.55
CA ARG A 149 -7.93 12.82 -8.30
C ARG A 149 -7.09 12.09 -7.26
N LEU A 150 -7.07 12.61 -6.04
CA LEU A 150 -6.32 12.02 -4.95
C LEU A 150 -7.26 11.40 -3.93
N SER A 151 -6.85 10.29 -3.34
CA SER A 151 -7.45 9.78 -2.12
C SER A 151 -6.38 9.27 -1.18
N LEU A 152 -6.66 9.37 0.11
CA LEU A 152 -5.75 9.00 1.18
C LEU A 152 -6.38 7.86 1.98
N LYS A 153 -5.60 6.84 2.29
CA LYS A 153 -5.94 5.83 3.28
C LYS A 153 -4.94 5.94 4.41
N THR A 154 -5.42 6.22 5.62
CA THR A 154 -4.59 6.09 6.82
C THR A 154 -4.16 4.64 6.93
N ASN A 155 -2.88 4.39 7.19
CA ASN A 155 -2.40 3.03 7.32
C ASN A 155 -3.00 2.41 8.59
N GLU A 156 -3.98 1.52 8.42
CA GLU A 156 -4.77 0.89 9.49
C GLU A 156 -3.88 0.23 10.56
N PHE A 157 -2.75 -0.36 10.16
CA PHE A 157 -1.78 -0.93 11.10
C PHE A 157 -1.18 0.12 12.05
N THR A 158 -1.03 1.35 11.58
CA THR A 158 -0.34 2.42 12.31
C THR A 158 -1.28 3.44 12.93
N GLY A 159 -2.54 3.49 12.51
CA GLY A 159 -3.45 4.60 12.83
C GLY A 159 -2.93 5.98 12.39
N GLY A 160 -1.94 6.05 11.50
CA GLY A 160 -1.25 7.31 11.14
C GLY A 160 -0.03 7.64 12.02
N THR A 161 0.43 6.70 12.86
CA THR A 161 1.59 6.86 13.74
C THR A 161 2.86 6.28 13.13
N ALA A 162 4.00 6.95 13.28
CA ALA A 162 5.30 6.44 12.86
C ALA A 162 5.54 5.00 13.35
N VAL A 163 6.23 4.19 12.55
CA VAL A 163 6.56 2.81 12.88
C VAL A 163 8.00 2.74 13.37
N VAL A 164 8.22 2.06 14.49
CA VAL A 164 9.53 1.80 15.07
C VAL A 164 9.95 0.37 14.72
N ALA A 165 11.20 0.23 14.25
CA ALA A 165 11.80 -1.07 14.06
C ALA A 165 12.33 -1.60 15.39
N MET A 166 11.86 -2.78 15.79
CA MET A 166 12.25 -3.41 17.05
C MET A 166 13.51 -4.24 16.85
N THR A 167 14.42 -4.13 17.82
CA THR A 167 15.52 -5.08 18.01
C THR A 167 15.04 -6.20 18.93
N PRO A 168 15.14 -7.48 18.51
CA PRO A 168 14.84 -8.62 19.38
C PRO A 168 15.66 -8.55 20.67
N PHE A 169 15.03 -8.93 21.78
CA PHE A 169 15.68 -9.07 23.08
C PHE A 169 16.78 -10.15 23.03
N GLU A 170 16.54 -11.24 22.31
CA GLU A 170 17.57 -12.23 21.97
C GLU A 170 17.52 -12.52 20.46
N TYR A 171 18.67 -12.63 19.83
CA TYR A 171 18.79 -13.11 18.45
C TYR A 171 20.12 -13.79 18.22
N THR A 172 20.14 -14.75 17.30
CA THR A 172 21.38 -15.45 16.93
C THR A 172 22.18 -14.68 15.88
N SER A 173 21.48 -14.12 14.89
CA SER A 173 22.10 -13.55 13.70
C SER A 173 21.36 -12.32 13.21
N GLU A 174 22.07 -11.22 13.01
CA GLU A 174 21.59 -9.98 12.38
C GLU A 174 22.20 -9.83 10.98
N VAL A 175 21.42 -9.29 10.06
CA VAL A 175 21.88 -8.90 8.72
C VAL A 175 21.35 -7.54 8.33
N GLU A 176 22.15 -6.83 7.55
CA GLU A 176 21.78 -5.54 6.99
C GLU A 176 21.42 -5.71 5.51
N LEU A 177 20.23 -5.24 5.15
CA LEU A 177 19.80 -5.12 3.76
C LEU A 177 19.87 -3.65 3.31
N VAL A 178 20.20 -3.42 2.05
CA VAL A 178 20.23 -2.09 1.42
C VAL A 178 19.19 -2.00 0.32
N SER A 179 18.37 -0.95 0.36
CA SER A 179 17.48 -0.55 -0.73
C SER A 179 17.43 0.97 -0.79
N ASP A 180 17.61 1.54 -1.99
CA ASP A 180 17.67 3.00 -2.22
C ASP A 180 18.64 3.73 -1.28
N GLU A 181 19.83 3.17 -1.06
CA GLU A 181 20.88 3.69 -0.15
C GLU A 181 20.49 3.72 1.34
N VAL A 182 19.34 3.15 1.70
CA VAL A 182 18.90 3.01 3.09
C VAL A 182 19.21 1.61 3.59
N ILE A 183 19.80 1.54 4.79
CA ILE A 183 20.15 0.30 5.47
C ILE A 183 19.00 -0.12 6.39
N TYR A 184 18.65 -1.40 6.33
CA TYR A 184 17.57 -1.99 7.11
C TYR A 184 18.08 -3.23 7.85
N PRO A 185 18.05 -3.24 9.20
CA PRO A 185 18.38 -4.43 9.97
C PRO A 185 17.26 -5.46 9.89
N TYR A 186 17.65 -6.72 9.74
CA TYR A 186 16.80 -7.91 9.82
C TYR A 186 17.50 -8.96 10.69
N TYR A 187 16.71 -9.87 11.25
CA TYR A 187 17.18 -10.92 12.14
C TYR A 187 16.85 -12.28 11.56
N ARG A 188 17.86 -13.13 11.41
CA ARG A 188 17.70 -14.45 10.78
C ARG A 188 17.00 -15.42 11.74
N ILE A 189 16.19 -16.30 11.15
CA ILE A 189 15.56 -17.46 11.78
C ILE A 189 15.76 -18.68 10.86
N GLY A 190 15.93 -19.87 11.42
CA GLY A 190 16.32 -21.05 10.65
C GLY A 190 16.86 -22.20 11.50
N SER A 191 17.70 -23.05 10.91
CA SER A 191 18.22 -24.29 11.50
C SER A 191 18.73 -24.14 12.94
N ASN A 192 19.45 -23.04 13.22
CA ASN A 192 19.98 -22.71 14.54
C ASN A 192 19.71 -21.25 14.94
N ASP A 193 19.06 -20.48 14.06
CA ASP A 193 18.79 -19.07 14.27
C ASP A 193 17.37 -18.88 14.80
N ARG A 194 17.24 -18.00 15.81
CA ARG A 194 15.96 -17.56 16.34
C ARG A 194 15.99 -16.06 16.61
N ALA A 195 14.81 -15.48 16.72
CA ALA A 195 14.61 -14.13 17.23
C ALA A 195 13.54 -14.16 18.33
N VAL A 196 13.81 -13.50 19.45
CA VAL A 196 12.95 -13.43 20.63
C VAL A 196 12.66 -11.96 20.96
N LEU A 197 11.40 -11.61 21.11
CA LEU A 197 10.94 -10.27 21.48
C LEU A 197 10.25 -10.34 22.85
N LYS A 198 10.50 -9.31 23.68
CA LYS A 198 9.71 -9.04 24.89
C LYS A 198 8.80 -7.86 24.58
N LEU A 199 7.49 -8.06 24.64
CA LEU A 199 6.50 -7.08 24.24
C LEU A 199 5.46 -6.91 25.35
N VAL A 200 4.96 -5.69 25.50
CA VAL A 200 3.85 -5.35 26.38
C VAL A 200 2.67 -5.00 25.49
N GLY A 201 1.54 -5.67 25.66
CA GLY A 201 0.31 -5.34 24.96
C GLY A 201 -0.66 -4.52 25.83
N PRO A 202 -1.84 -4.17 25.29
CA PRO A 202 -2.36 -4.62 23.99
C PRO A 202 -1.68 -3.91 22.80
N ALA A 203 -1.21 -4.70 21.83
CA ALA A 203 -0.46 -4.18 20.68
C ALA A 203 -0.59 -5.11 19.45
N THR A 204 -0.27 -4.61 18.26
CA THR A 204 -0.20 -5.43 17.06
C THR A 204 1.20 -5.30 16.47
N LEU A 205 1.95 -6.40 16.43
CA LEU A 205 3.27 -6.43 15.81
C LEU A 205 3.18 -6.75 14.32
N LYS A 206 3.73 -5.90 13.47
CA LYS A 206 3.95 -6.20 12.06
C LYS A 206 5.31 -6.85 11.87
N VAL A 207 5.34 -7.96 11.14
CA VAL A 207 6.56 -8.69 10.82
C VAL A 207 6.73 -8.76 9.31
N LEU A 208 7.85 -8.26 8.81
CA LEU A 208 8.29 -8.46 7.43
C LEU A 208 9.18 -9.69 7.41
N SER A 209 8.87 -10.66 6.55
CA SER A 209 9.65 -11.86 6.37
C SER A 209 10.13 -11.97 4.94
N ARG A 210 11.41 -12.32 4.79
CA ARG A 210 12.01 -12.66 3.50
C ARG A 210 12.68 -14.02 3.63
N ILE A 211 12.43 -14.93 2.69
CA ILE A 211 13.22 -16.17 2.61
C ILE A 211 14.55 -15.86 1.92
N GLU A 212 15.62 -16.49 2.37
CA GLU A 212 16.94 -16.41 1.73
C GLU A 212 17.00 -17.42 0.58
N PHE A 213 17.06 -16.92 -0.66
CA PHE A 213 17.18 -17.74 -1.86
C PHE A 213 18.63 -18.21 -2.01
N SER A 214 18.81 -19.52 -2.14
CA SER A 214 20.06 -20.07 -2.67
C SER A 214 20.11 -19.93 -4.20
N PRO A 215 21.29 -19.95 -4.84
CA PRO A 215 21.44 -19.80 -6.28
C PRO A 215 20.63 -20.81 -7.12
N GLU A 216 20.32 -21.98 -6.55
CA GLU A 216 19.58 -23.05 -7.21
C GLU A 216 18.06 -22.83 -7.18
N MET A 217 17.56 -21.93 -6.32
CA MET A 217 16.13 -21.68 -6.16
C MET A 217 15.59 -20.84 -7.32
N LYS A 218 14.59 -21.39 -8.03
CA LYS A 218 13.90 -20.72 -9.13
C LYS A 218 12.44 -20.47 -8.81
N GLY A 219 11.89 -19.39 -9.36
CA GLY A 219 10.47 -19.05 -9.20
C GLY A 219 10.09 -18.68 -7.77
N SER A 220 8.81 -18.81 -7.45
CA SER A 220 8.30 -18.47 -6.11
C SER A 220 8.55 -19.59 -5.11
N GLN A 221 9.06 -19.23 -3.94
CA GLN A 221 9.35 -20.14 -2.85
C GLN A 221 8.31 -20.01 -1.75
N LYS A 222 7.93 -21.13 -1.14
CA LYS A 222 7.00 -21.17 -0.01
C LYS A 222 7.75 -21.46 1.28
N TRP A 223 7.40 -20.75 2.36
CA TRP A 223 7.97 -21.02 3.68
C TRP A 223 6.96 -20.74 4.80
N LYS A 224 7.28 -21.22 6.00
CA LYS A 224 6.44 -21.07 7.19
C LYS A 224 7.26 -20.55 8.36
N VAL A 225 6.77 -19.49 8.98
CA VAL A 225 7.30 -18.95 10.23
C VAL A 225 6.37 -19.36 11.36
N GLN A 226 6.92 -20.07 12.35
CA GLN A 226 6.24 -20.41 13.59
C GLN A 226 6.48 -19.30 14.61
N VAL A 227 5.40 -18.87 15.24
CA VAL A 227 5.42 -17.91 16.34
C VAL A 227 4.97 -18.61 17.60
N LEU A 228 5.82 -18.56 18.62
CA LEU A 228 5.52 -19.02 19.97
C LEU A 228 5.25 -17.79 20.85
N GLU A 229 4.30 -17.92 21.76
CA GLU A 229 3.95 -16.98 22.81
C GLU A 229 4.11 -17.71 24.14
N ASP A 230 4.99 -17.20 25.00
CA ASP A 230 5.28 -17.76 26.32
C ASP A 230 5.60 -19.28 26.27
N GLY A 231 6.39 -19.65 25.25
CA GLY A 231 6.84 -21.02 24.99
C GLY A 231 5.81 -21.93 24.32
N ARG A 232 4.59 -21.45 24.02
CA ARG A 232 3.54 -22.23 23.35
C ARG A 232 3.34 -21.77 21.91
N VAL A 233 3.10 -22.70 20.99
CA VAL A 233 2.82 -22.34 19.59
C VAL A 233 1.54 -21.52 19.51
N LYS A 234 1.66 -20.24 19.12
CA LYS A 234 0.53 -19.34 18.89
C LYS A 234 -0.02 -19.52 17.49
N LYS A 235 0.84 -19.48 16.46
CA LYS A 235 0.43 -19.58 15.05
C LYS A 235 1.59 -19.92 14.11
N ASN A 236 1.26 -20.55 12.98
CA ASN A 236 2.17 -20.71 11.85
C ASN A 236 1.71 -19.83 10.68
N TYR A 237 2.59 -18.97 10.17
CA TYR A 237 2.31 -18.08 9.03
C TYR A 237 2.94 -18.65 7.77
N SER A 238 2.13 -18.96 6.76
CA SER A 238 2.58 -19.47 5.46
C SER A 238 2.72 -18.32 4.47
N MET A 239 3.85 -18.25 3.77
CA MET A 239 4.19 -17.17 2.85
C MET A 239 4.69 -17.70 1.51
N THR A 240 4.62 -16.89 0.47
CA THR A 240 5.10 -17.25 -0.87
C THR A 240 5.60 -16.02 -1.62
N ALA A 241 6.85 -16.04 -2.09
CA ALA A 241 7.45 -14.93 -2.82
C ALA A 241 8.57 -15.40 -3.75
N GLY A 242 8.87 -14.58 -4.77
CA GLY A 242 10.06 -14.71 -5.61
C GLY A 242 11.25 -13.90 -5.05
N SER A 243 12.41 -14.00 -5.69
CA SER A 243 13.57 -13.13 -5.41
C SER A 243 13.21 -11.65 -5.59
N SER A 244 13.92 -10.78 -4.87
CA SER A 244 13.75 -9.33 -4.99
C SER A 244 14.83 -8.72 -5.89
N ASP A 245 14.43 -7.80 -6.77
CA ASP A 245 15.37 -7.10 -7.67
C ASP A 245 15.85 -5.75 -7.11
N VAL A 246 15.27 -5.30 -5.99
CA VAL A 246 15.43 -3.93 -5.45
C VAL A 246 16.12 -3.88 -4.07
N ILE A 247 16.47 -5.03 -3.50
CA ILE A 247 17.09 -5.11 -2.18
C ILE A 247 18.18 -6.18 -2.17
N GLN A 248 19.29 -5.88 -1.51
CA GLN A 248 20.47 -6.74 -1.46
C GLN A 248 21.08 -6.70 -0.07
N TYR A 249 21.92 -7.69 0.26
CA TYR A 249 22.72 -7.63 1.48
C TYR A 249 23.75 -6.51 1.37
N LYS A 250 23.97 -5.78 2.47
CA LYS A 250 25.03 -4.77 2.55
C LYS A 250 26.42 -5.40 2.40
N ASN A 251 26.62 -6.53 3.05
CA ASN A 251 27.84 -7.33 2.96
C ASN A 251 27.64 -8.48 1.96
N PRO A 252 28.71 -8.95 1.29
CA PRO A 252 28.63 -10.09 0.39
C PRO A 252 27.95 -11.30 1.07
N SER A 253 26.96 -11.86 0.39
CA SER A 253 26.18 -13.00 0.88
C SER A 253 25.98 -13.99 -0.27
N PRO A 254 26.05 -15.31 -0.02
CA PRO A 254 25.72 -16.31 -1.03
C PRO A 254 24.20 -16.38 -1.31
N PHE A 255 23.39 -15.65 -0.54
CA PHE A 255 21.94 -15.65 -0.65
C PHE A 255 21.40 -14.37 -1.27
N LEU A 256 20.23 -14.48 -1.90
CA LEU A 256 19.43 -13.35 -2.34
C LEU A 256 18.16 -13.23 -1.49
N PRO A 257 17.79 -12.02 -1.03
CA PRO A 257 16.55 -11.87 -0.28
C PRO A 257 15.33 -11.98 -1.21
N SER A 258 14.28 -12.65 -0.75
CA SER A 258 12.97 -12.62 -1.44
C SER A 258 12.34 -11.23 -1.37
N ARG A 259 11.29 -10.99 -2.17
CA ARG A 259 10.31 -9.92 -1.88
C ARG A 259 9.76 -10.13 -0.46
N ALA A 260 9.51 -9.04 0.27
CA ALA A 260 8.98 -9.13 1.63
C ALA A 260 7.53 -9.57 1.60
N GLU A 261 7.23 -10.58 2.40
CA GLU A 261 5.88 -10.92 2.81
C GLU A 261 5.65 -10.37 4.21
N THR A 262 4.40 -10.04 4.53
CA THR A 262 4.03 -9.42 5.81
C THR A 262 3.01 -10.28 6.53
N PHE A 263 3.18 -10.42 7.84
CA PHE A 263 2.13 -10.92 8.72
C PHE A 263 2.06 -10.10 10.00
N PHE A 264 0.96 -10.26 10.73
CA PHE A 264 0.67 -9.52 11.96
C PHE A 264 0.50 -10.49 13.13
N VAL A 265 1.02 -10.11 14.29
CA VAL A 265 0.92 -10.86 15.54
C VAL A 265 0.19 -9.98 16.56
N GLU A 266 -0.99 -10.41 16.99
CA GLU A 266 -1.74 -9.74 18.07
C GLU A 266 -1.12 -10.06 19.42
N ILE A 267 -0.85 -9.02 20.20
CA ILE A 267 -0.27 -9.08 21.52
C ILE A 267 -1.37 -8.73 22.53
N PRO A 268 -1.79 -9.69 23.38
CA PRO A 268 -2.78 -9.43 24.40
C PRO A 268 -2.23 -8.50 25.48
N ASP A 269 -3.12 -8.02 26.34
CA ASP A 269 -2.76 -7.17 27.48
C ASP A 269 -1.77 -7.87 28.41
N GLY A 270 -0.73 -7.15 28.83
CA GLY A 270 0.35 -7.65 29.70
C GLY A 270 1.68 -7.91 29.00
N GLU A 271 2.64 -8.43 29.77
CA GLU A 271 3.99 -8.78 29.30
C GLU A 271 4.03 -10.18 28.69
N HIS A 272 4.60 -10.29 27.49
CA HIS A 272 4.70 -11.54 26.73
C HIS A 272 6.08 -11.72 26.10
N ILE A 273 6.50 -12.97 25.98
CA ILE A 273 7.70 -13.39 25.25
C ILE A 273 7.29 -14.05 23.95
N TYR A 274 7.71 -13.46 22.83
CA TYR A 274 7.49 -14.01 21.50
C TYR A 274 8.77 -14.58 20.92
N GLU A 275 8.71 -15.83 20.46
CA GLU A 275 9.82 -16.46 19.75
C GLU A 275 9.43 -16.81 18.31
N PHE A 276 10.29 -16.46 17.37
CA PHE A 276 10.11 -16.66 15.95
C PHE A 276 11.09 -17.73 15.44
N ARG A 277 10.57 -18.77 14.81
CA ARG A 277 11.34 -19.89 14.25
C ARG A 277 10.87 -20.23 12.85
N MET A 278 11.75 -20.83 12.05
CA MET A 278 11.34 -21.51 10.83
C MET A 278 10.80 -22.90 11.19
N VAL A 279 9.71 -23.31 10.51
CA VAL A 279 9.22 -24.70 10.61
C VAL A 279 10.12 -25.66 9.83
N ASP A 280 10.74 -25.16 8.75
CA ASP A 280 11.69 -25.90 7.92
C ASP A 280 13.11 -25.53 8.33
N ASP A 281 13.86 -26.50 8.82
CA ASP A 281 15.21 -26.35 9.36
C ASP A 281 16.30 -26.38 8.29
N ARG A 282 15.97 -26.51 6.99
CA ARG A 282 16.97 -26.51 5.91
C ARG A 282 17.15 -25.18 5.22
N ARG A 283 16.35 -24.19 5.60
CA ARG A 283 16.32 -22.87 4.98
C ARG A 283 16.24 -21.80 6.05
N THR A 284 16.64 -20.61 5.67
CA THR A 284 16.66 -19.44 6.56
C THR A 284 15.72 -18.37 6.03
N SER A 285 15.09 -17.67 6.95
CA SER A 285 14.33 -16.46 6.68
C SER A 285 14.86 -15.34 7.55
N ILE A 286 14.80 -14.10 7.04
CA ILE A 286 15.19 -12.91 7.78
C ILE A 286 13.93 -12.09 8.08
N LEU A 287 13.81 -11.67 9.33
CA LEU A 287 12.63 -10.99 9.87
C LEU A 287 12.96 -9.57 10.27
N ARG A 288 12.01 -8.66 10.03
CA ARG A 288 12.04 -7.31 10.60
C ARG A 288 10.74 -7.05 11.34
N PHE A 289 10.89 -6.56 12.55
CA PHE A 289 9.81 -6.38 13.51
C PHE A 289 9.47 -4.90 13.60
N LEU A 290 8.19 -4.57 13.50
CA LEU A 290 7.69 -3.22 13.37
C LEU A 290 6.50 -3.01 14.32
N LEU A 291 6.58 -1.98 15.17
CA LEU A 291 5.47 -1.54 16.02
C LEU A 291 5.13 -0.07 15.74
N PRO A 292 3.86 0.33 15.76
CA PRO A 292 3.50 1.74 15.80
C PRO A 292 4.09 2.37 17.08
N LYS A 293 4.60 3.60 16.99
CA LYS A 293 5.24 4.29 18.11
C LYS A 293 4.28 4.44 19.31
N THR A 294 3.00 4.65 19.05
CA THR A 294 1.93 4.74 20.06
C THR A 294 1.86 3.48 20.93
N GLU A 295 2.24 2.32 20.40
CA GLU A 295 2.21 1.04 21.13
C GLU A 295 3.48 0.81 21.96
N LEU A 296 4.48 1.70 21.87
CA LEU A 296 5.69 1.64 22.71
C LEU A 296 5.54 2.43 24.01
N GLU A 297 4.73 3.47 23.99
CA GLU A 297 4.61 4.42 25.11
C GLU A 297 3.52 3.99 26.11
N GLY A 298 2.84 2.85 25.87
CA GLY A 298 1.75 2.36 26.72
C GLY A 298 0.56 3.32 26.77
N GLU A 299 0.44 4.22 25.79
CA GLU A 299 -0.69 5.15 25.76
C GLU A 299 -1.98 4.36 25.51
N PRO A 300 -2.98 4.45 26.40
CA PRO A 300 -4.24 3.77 26.21
C PRO A 300 -4.93 4.31 24.95
N ARG A 301 -5.40 3.38 24.10
CA ARG A 301 -6.26 3.68 22.95
C ARG A 301 -7.65 4.15 23.40
#